data_AF-A0A5N6JNJ8-F1
#
_entry.id   AF-A0A5N6JNJ8-F1
#
_cell.length_a   1.000
_cell.length_b   1.000
_cell.length_c   1.000
_cell.angle_alpha   90.00
_cell.angle_beta   90.00
_cell.angle_gamma   90.00
#
_symmetry.space_group_name_H-M   'P 1'
#
loop_
_entity.id
_entity.type
_entity.pdbx_description
1 polymer ?
#
loop_
_entity_poly.entity_id
_entity_poly.type
_entity_poly.pdbx_seq_one_letter_code
_entity_poly.pdbx_strand_id
1 'polypeptide(L)'
;MVLDYSKWDALELSDDSDIEVHPNVDKRSFIRAKQAQIHQQRMQRRHEIETLKYERIINDGLLSRIDQLLKSLQQHEGSSKNPEEVVFQVLMESASNPSEDQPPAPPAGVYTHEKEQPKYSQMMSSLVDQVKKEMGEVSSDNLLKEYIKGVQGHKDKVQGLQKELLAKLAELEKEESSKITSDSIHTGFDTSFVAKNDSKGKGTETKKAESVELLNPTAVSGSSSQKATADEEEEDPENMKASDLAKRLAKINRNDYRALLQFISEHPEIVAEKETDGLLVEAFNSQMEGKEDYARTCVHHGLLLQYCRSLGRDGISLFFKRITTKDHQASTLFRNDVNETYNKIKTRAAELAKDGSASNDPAGVEQIQLHAVDPNTKITINIPAAESSEPVEVEARKIFESFSKELQQALSSESLDEVNKVLGKMSVEEAEDVVEKLGESGMLSLEEGIVDATTEEGRKKLEEIEAESKRENRIEEVGEPGGDITELD
;
A
#
# COMPACT_ATOMS: atom_id res chain seq x y z
N MET A 1 -42.93 -23.35 -39.79
CA MET A 1 -41.49 -23.06 -39.87
C MET A 1 -40.83 -23.90 -38.79
N VAL A 2 -40.01 -24.88 -39.15
CA VAL A 2 -39.28 -25.68 -38.16
C VAL A 2 -38.14 -24.81 -37.64
N LEU A 3 -37.99 -24.70 -36.32
CA LEU A 3 -36.88 -23.98 -35.70
C LEU A 3 -35.60 -24.79 -35.95
N ASP A 4 -34.59 -24.17 -36.56
CA ASP A 4 -33.31 -24.79 -36.88
C ASP A 4 -32.22 -24.28 -35.92
N TYR A 5 -31.61 -25.20 -35.18
CA TYR A 5 -30.51 -24.94 -34.24
C TYR A 5 -29.17 -25.53 -34.72
N SER A 6 -29.08 -26.00 -35.98
CA SER A 6 -27.90 -26.66 -36.56
C SER A 6 -26.62 -25.84 -36.50
N LYS A 7 -26.73 -24.51 -36.37
CA LYS A 7 -25.60 -23.61 -36.11
C LYS A 7 -24.75 -24.07 -34.91
N TRP A 8 -25.37 -24.62 -33.86
CA TRP A 8 -24.68 -25.01 -32.64
C TRP A 8 -24.09 -26.43 -32.69
N ASP A 9 -24.36 -27.21 -33.75
CA ASP A 9 -23.77 -28.54 -33.95
C ASP A 9 -22.26 -28.47 -34.25
N ALA A 10 -21.75 -27.28 -34.61
CA ALA A 10 -20.36 -27.07 -35.01
C ALA A 10 -19.47 -26.45 -33.90
N LEU A 11 -19.86 -26.58 -32.64
CA LEU A 11 -19.06 -26.14 -31.49
C LEU A 11 -17.85 -27.06 -31.28
N GLU A 12 -16.64 -26.49 -31.25
CA GLU A 12 -15.41 -27.23 -30.94
C GLU A 12 -14.85 -26.81 -29.56
N LEU A 13 -15.22 -27.58 -28.54
CA LEU A 13 -14.77 -27.40 -27.16
C LEU A 13 -13.45 -28.13 -26.94
N SER A 14 -12.40 -27.40 -26.53
CA SER A 14 -11.08 -27.99 -26.28
C SER A 14 -10.94 -28.62 -24.89
N ASP A 15 -11.77 -28.21 -23.93
CA ASP A 15 -11.82 -28.73 -22.55
C ASP A 15 -13.20 -29.36 -22.28
N ASP A 16 -13.60 -30.32 -23.12
CA ASP A 16 -14.86 -31.04 -22.93
C ASP A 16 -14.72 -32.07 -21.80
N SER A 17 -15.30 -31.75 -20.65
CA SER A 17 -15.30 -32.62 -19.48
C SER A 17 -16.18 -33.85 -19.63
N ASP A 18 -17.08 -33.88 -20.60
CA ASP A 18 -18.06 -34.96 -20.77
C ASP A 18 -17.58 -36.03 -21.75
N ILE A 19 -16.33 -35.92 -22.23
CA ILE A 19 -15.74 -36.91 -23.11
C ILE A 19 -15.66 -38.28 -22.42
N GLU A 20 -16.35 -39.26 -23.02
CA GLU A 20 -16.29 -40.66 -22.60
C GLU A 20 -14.96 -41.25 -23.04
N VAL A 21 -14.09 -41.50 -22.07
CA VAL A 21 -12.81 -42.18 -22.30
C VAL A 21 -12.93 -43.66 -21.96
N HIS A 22 -12.11 -44.48 -22.60
CA HIS A 22 -12.02 -45.90 -22.25
C HIS A 22 -11.63 -46.07 -20.77
N PRO A 23 -12.16 -47.07 -20.03
CA PRO A 23 -11.89 -47.26 -18.60
C PRO A 23 -10.41 -47.31 -18.18
N ASN A 24 -9.51 -47.63 -19.11
CA ASN A 24 -8.06 -47.71 -18.88
C ASN A 24 -7.29 -46.42 -19.21
N VAL A 25 -7.97 -45.38 -19.70
CA VAL A 25 -7.36 -44.09 -20.05
C VAL A 25 -7.67 -43.10 -18.94
N ASP A 26 -6.64 -42.43 -18.41
CA ASP A 26 -6.85 -41.34 -17.48
C ASP A 26 -7.50 -40.15 -18.20
N LYS A 27 -8.72 -39.83 -17.78
CA LYS A 27 -9.54 -38.77 -18.35
C LYS A 27 -8.84 -37.42 -18.32
N ARG A 28 -8.09 -37.10 -17.25
CA ARG A 28 -7.46 -35.77 -17.09
C ARG A 28 -6.32 -35.55 -18.09
N SER A 29 -5.43 -36.54 -18.22
CA SER A 29 -4.34 -36.48 -19.19
C SER A 29 -4.84 -36.54 -20.62
N PHE A 30 -5.90 -37.32 -20.89
CA PHE A 30 -6.54 -37.38 -22.20
C PHE A 30 -7.14 -36.04 -22.64
N ILE A 31 -7.91 -35.38 -21.77
CA ILE A 31 -8.49 -34.05 -22.06
C ILE A 31 -7.37 -33.05 -22.37
N ARG A 32 -6.31 -33.00 -21.56
CA ARG A 32 -5.17 -32.10 -21.81
C ARG A 32 -4.47 -32.40 -23.13
N ALA A 33 -4.25 -33.68 -23.46
CA ALA A 33 -3.65 -34.07 -24.72
C ALA A 33 -4.54 -33.68 -25.92
N LYS A 34 -5.86 -33.87 -25.79
CA LYS A 34 -6.85 -33.49 -26.80
C LYS A 34 -6.90 -31.97 -26.98
N GLN A 35 -6.89 -31.21 -25.88
CA GLN A 35 -6.78 -29.75 -25.89
C GLN A 35 -5.53 -29.32 -26.67
N ALA A 36 -4.35 -29.83 -26.30
CA ALA A 36 -3.10 -29.50 -26.97
C ALA A 36 -3.14 -29.85 -28.47
N GLN A 37 -3.70 -31.01 -28.83
CA GLN A 37 -3.88 -31.42 -30.22
C GLN A 37 -4.78 -30.44 -31.00
N ILE A 38 -5.92 -30.04 -30.42
CA ILE A 38 -6.85 -29.10 -31.06
C ILE A 38 -6.17 -27.73 -31.24
N HIS A 39 -5.49 -27.22 -30.21
CA HIS A 39 -4.75 -25.96 -30.33
C HIS A 39 -3.63 -26.04 -31.38
N GLN A 40 -2.88 -27.14 -31.41
CA GLN A 40 -1.84 -27.35 -32.42
C GLN A 40 -2.43 -27.38 -33.83
N GLN A 41 -3.52 -28.11 -34.06
CA GLN A 41 -4.20 -28.16 -35.36
C GLN A 41 -4.75 -26.78 -35.77
N ARG A 42 -5.29 -26.00 -34.83
CA ARG A 42 -5.76 -24.63 -35.10
C ARG A 42 -4.61 -23.72 -35.49
N MET A 43 -3.51 -23.76 -34.74
CA MET A 43 -2.32 -22.97 -35.04
C MET A 43 -1.71 -23.34 -36.39
N GLN A 44 -1.63 -24.64 -36.70
CA GLN A 44 -1.18 -25.13 -38.00
C GLN A 44 -2.08 -24.62 -39.13
N ARG A 45 -3.41 -24.77 -39.00
CA ARG A 45 -4.37 -24.28 -40.00
C ARG A 45 -4.25 -22.77 -40.23
N ARG A 46 -4.20 -21.97 -39.16
CA ARG A 46 -4.05 -20.50 -39.26
C ARG A 46 -2.75 -20.12 -39.95
N HIS A 47 -1.66 -20.76 -39.55
CA HIS A 47 -0.35 -20.54 -40.15
C HIS A 47 -0.32 -20.93 -41.64
N GLU A 48 -0.95 -22.03 -42.02
CA GLU A 48 -1.10 -22.44 -43.42
C GLU A 48 -1.94 -21.44 -44.21
N ILE A 49 -3.07 -20.97 -43.68
CA ILE A 49 -3.92 -19.95 -44.31
C ILE A 49 -3.12 -18.65 -44.54
N GLU A 50 -2.39 -18.19 -43.53
CA GLU A 50 -1.56 -16.98 -43.64
C GLU A 50 -0.42 -17.16 -44.64
N THR A 51 0.22 -18.32 -44.65
CA THR A 51 1.28 -18.67 -45.61
C THR A 51 0.74 -18.67 -47.04
N LEU A 52 -0.38 -19.35 -47.30
CA LEU A 52 -1.00 -19.38 -48.63
C LEU A 52 -1.49 -17.99 -49.07
N LYS A 53 -2.05 -17.19 -48.16
CA LYS A 53 -2.43 -15.79 -48.45
C LYS A 53 -1.22 -14.96 -48.87
N TYR A 54 -0.09 -15.18 -48.21
CA TYR A 54 1.15 -14.48 -48.51
C TYR A 54 1.76 -14.95 -49.84
N GLU A 55 1.84 -16.26 -50.08
CA GLU A 55 2.28 -16.86 -51.34
C GLU A 55 1.43 -16.38 -52.52
N ARG A 56 0.12 -16.23 -52.33
CA ARG A 56 -0.79 -15.66 -53.35
C ARG A 56 -0.31 -14.28 -53.79
N ILE A 57 0.04 -13.41 -52.86
CA ILE A 57 0.51 -12.03 -53.15
C ILE A 57 1.81 -12.07 -53.95
N ILE A 58 2.74 -12.95 -53.57
CA ILE A 58 4.00 -13.15 -54.30
C ILE A 58 3.73 -13.65 -55.73
N ASN A 59 2.92 -14.69 -55.87
CA ASN A 59 2.59 -15.27 -57.17
C ASN A 59 1.88 -14.27 -58.09
N ASP A 60 0.96 -13.45 -57.55
CA ASP A 60 0.30 -12.38 -58.31
C ASP A 60 1.33 -11.33 -58.79
N GLY A 61 2.28 -10.95 -57.92
CA GLY A 61 3.38 -10.03 -58.27
C GLY A 61 4.35 -10.60 -59.31
N LEU A 62 4.62 -11.90 -59.26
CA LEU A 62 5.46 -12.62 -60.23
C LEU A 62 4.74 -12.78 -61.58
N LEU A 63 3.46 -13.14 -61.57
CA LEU A 63 2.63 -13.23 -62.78
C LEU A 63 2.57 -11.89 -63.53
N SER A 64 2.42 -10.77 -62.81
CA SER A 64 2.44 -9.43 -63.43
C SER A 64 3.75 -9.16 -64.18
N ARG A 65 4.89 -9.63 -63.66
CA ARG A 65 6.21 -9.44 -64.28
C ARG A 65 6.43 -10.38 -65.47
N ILE A 66 5.95 -11.63 -65.36
CA ILE A 66 5.94 -12.56 -66.50
C ILE A 66 5.09 -11.98 -67.63
N ASP A 67 3.94 -11.38 -67.31
CA ASP A 67 3.07 -10.73 -68.29
C ASP A 67 3.74 -9.52 -68.96
N GLN A 68 4.51 -8.73 -68.22
CA GLN A 68 5.32 -7.64 -68.78
C GLN A 68 6.40 -8.19 -69.72
N LEU A 69 7.13 -9.23 -69.30
CA LEU A 69 8.16 -9.87 -70.11
C LEU A 69 7.58 -10.45 -71.41
N LEU A 70 6.44 -11.13 -71.34
CA LEU A 70 5.73 -11.64 -72.52
C LEU A 70 5.30 -10.52 -73.46
N LYS A 71 4.74 -9.43 -72.94
CA LYS A 71 4.36 -8.27 -73.76
C LYS A 71 5.56 -7.65 -74.47
N SER A 72 6.68 -7.49 -73.77
CA SER A 72 7.92 -6.95 -74.37
C SER A 72 8.48 -7.87 -75.46
N LEU A 73 8.46 -9.19 -75.25
CA LEU A 73 8.88 -10.16 -76.27
C LEU A 73 7.97 -10.15 -77.49
N GLN A 74 6.66 -10.08 -77.30
CA GLN A 74 5.67 -10.01 -78.39
C GLN A 74 5.79 -8.70 -79.20
N GLN A 75 6.06 -7.57 -78.54
CA GLN A 75 6.27 -6.29 -79.25
C GLN A 75 7.52 -6.29 -80.13
N HIS A 76 8.51 -7.11 -79.80
CA HIS A 76 9.72 -7.30 -80.59
C HIS A 76 9.62 -8.47 -81.60
N GLU A 77 8.46 -9.11 -81.71
CA GLU A 77 8.19 -10.14 -82.72
C GLU A 77 8.24 -9.53 -84.13
N GLY A 78 9.39 -9.66 -84.79
CA GLY A 78 9.67 -9.08 -86.12
C GLY A 78 10.79 -8.04 -86.16
N SER A 79 11.37 -7.66 -85.01
CA SER A 79 12.61 -6.88 -84.95
C SER A 79 13.83 -7.80 -84.99
N SER A 80 14.93 -7.40 -85.65
CA SER A 80 16.20 -8.14 -85.67
C SER A 80 16.99 -8.08 -84.33
N LYS A 81 16.31 -7.75 -83.22
CA LYS A 81 16.95 -7.65 -81.90
C LYS A 81 17.07 -9.03 -81.26
N ASN A 82 18.18 -9.27 -80.56
CA ASN A 82 18.37 -10.52 -79.83
C ASN A 82 17.33 -10.65 -78.70
N PRO A 83 16.62 -11.79 -78.58
CA PRO A 83 15.63 -11.97 -77.52
C PRO A 83 16.27 -11.89 -76.11
N GLU A 84 17.53 -12.27 -75.98
CA GLU A 84 18.28 -12.17 -74.73
C GLU A 84 18.51 -10.71 -74.28
N GLU A 85 18.68 -9.76 -75.23
CA GLU A 85 18.80 -8.33 -74.90
C GLU A 85 17.48 -7.78 -74.35
N VAL A 86 16.35 -8.19 -74.93
CA VAL A 86 15.01 -7.79 -74.48
C VAL A 86 14.72 -8.34 -73.08
N VAL A 87 15.08 -9.59 -72.84
CA VAL A 87 14.92 -10.23 -71.52
C VAL A 87 15.80 -9.53 -70.48
N PHE A 88 17.07 -9.25 -70.81
CA PHE A 88 17.97 -8.55 -69.92
C PHE A 88 17.46 -7.13 -69.61
N GLN A 89 16.92 -6.42 -70.60
CA GLN A 89 16.32 -5.12 -70.41
C GLN A 89 15.13 -5.18 -69.44
N VAL A 90 14.20 -6.12 -69.62
CA VAL A 90 13.04 -6.28 -68.73
C VAL A 90 13.46 -6.68 -67.31
N LEU A 91 14.46 -7.56 -67.16
CA LEU A 91 15.01 -7.91 -65.86
C LEU A 91 15.63 -6.70 -65.16
N MET A 92 16.38 -5.87 -65.90
CA MET A 92 16.99 -4.65 -65.36
C MET A 92 15.92 -3.62 -64.97
N GLU A 93 14.89 -3.44 -65.79
CA GLU A 93 13.75 -2.57 -65.49
C GLU A 93 12.99 -3.06 -64.23
N SER A 94 12.81 -4.38 -64.09
CA SER A 94 12.16 -4.98 -62.91
C SER A 94 12.97 -4.82 -61.62
N ALA A 95 14.30 -4.77 -61.73
CA ALA A 95 15.23 -4.55 -60.61
C ALA A 95 15.51 -3.06 -60.34
N SER A 96 15.07 -2.16 -61.22
CA SER A 96 15.42 -0.73 -61.17
C SER A 96 14.79 -0.03 -59.96
N ASN A 97 13.64 -0.52 -59.49
CA ASN A 97 12.95 -0.03 -58.29
C ASN A 97 13.09 -1.04 -57.13
N PRO A 98 14.03 -0.84 -56.18
CA PRO A 98 14.24 -1.77 -55.06
C PRO A 98 13.00 -2.03 -54.21
N SER A 99 12.10 -1.05 -54.10
CA SER A 99 10.86 -1.16 -53.33
C SER A 99 9.80 -2.02 -54.01
N GLU A 100 9.81 -2.12 -55.33
CA GLU A 100 8.85 -2.95 -56.08
C GLU A 100 9.40 -4.36 -56.29
N ASP A 101 10.73 -4.51 -56.40
CA ASP A 101 11.41 -5.79 -56.63
C ASP A 101 11.43 -6.72 -55.40
N GLN A 102 11.22 -6.18 -54.21
CA GLN A 102 11.12 -6.99 -53.00
C GLN A 102 9.66 -7.43 -52.75
N PRO A 103 9.40 -8.71 -52.44
CA PRO A 103 8.08 -9.12 -51.96
C PRO A 103 7.74 -8.37 -50.64
N PRO A 104 6.45 -8.15 -50.35
CA PRO A 104 6.04 -7.46 -49.12
C PRO A 104 6.54 -8.20 -47.88
N ALA A 105 6.63 -7.56 -46.72
CA ALA A 105 7.09 -8.26 -45.52
C ALA A 105 6.14 -9.43 -45.16
N PRO A 106 6.67 -10.62 -44.79
CA PRO A 106 5.82 -11.73 -44.40
C PRO A 106 5.04 -11.41 -43.12
N PRO A 107 3.79 -11.90 -42.99
CA PRO A 107 3.03 -11.78 -41.76
C PRO A 107 3.68 -12.57 -40.61
N ALA A 108 3.33 -12.22 -39.37
CA ALA A 108 3.93 -12.79 -38.18
C ALA A 108 3.84 -14.33 -38.17
N GLY A 109 4.98 -15.00 -38.09
CA GLY A 109 5.04 -16.47 -38.06
C GLY A 109 5.26 -17.15 -39.41
N VAL A 110 5.09 -16.46 -40.54
CA VAL A 110 5.34 -16.99 -41.90
C VAL A 110 6.82 -16.83 -42.27
N TYR A 111 7.44 -17.91 -42.78
CA TYR A 111 8.87 -17.97 -43.16
C TYR A 111 9.86 -17.53 -42.06
N THR A 112 9.60 -17.89 -40.80
CA THR A 112 10.45 -17.55 -39.64
C THR A 112 11.89 -18.07 -39.72
N HIS A 113 12.15 -19.08 -40.54
CA HIS A 113 13.47 -19.70 -40.71
C HIS A 113 14.24 -19.16 -41.93
N GLU A 114 13.60 -18.39 -42.81
CA GLU A 114 14.23 -17.82 -43.99
C GLU A 114 14.57 -16.35 -43.75
N LYS A 115 15.87 -16.05 -43.62
CA LYS A 115 16.35 -14.70 -43.27
C LYS A 115 16.16 -13.68 -44.39
N GLU A 116 16.17 -14.13 -45.64
CA GLU A 116 16.01 -13.27 -46.81
C GLU A 116 15.17 -13.99 -47.86
N GLN A 117 14.07 -13.36 -48.26
CA GLN A 117 13.23 -13.88 -49.33
C GLN A 117 13.81 -13.50 -50.70
N PRO A 118 13.71 -14.39 -51.71
CA PRO A 118 14.21 -14.09 -53.04
C PRO A 118 13.45 -12.88 -53.61
N LYS A 119 14.20 -11.98 -54.25
CA LYS A 119 13.61 -10.83 -54.97
C LYS A 119 12.88 -11.31 -56.22
N TYR A 120 11.94 -10.51 -56.71
CA TYR A 120 11.23 -10.83 -57.95
C TYR A 120 12.18 -10.96 -59.14
N SER A 121 13.22 -10.12 -59.22
CA SER A 121 14.28 -10.19 -60.22
C SER A 121 15.02 -11.53 -60.21
N GLN A 122 15.33 -12.07 -59.01
CA GLN A 122 15.96 -13.38 -58.85
C GLN A 122 15.02 -14.53 -59.26
N MET A 123 13.74 -14.43 -58.92
CA MET A 123 12.74 -15.41 -59.36
C MET A 123 12.58 -15.37 -60.89
N MET A 124 12.51 -14.18 -61.48
CA MET A 124 12.42 -13.99 -62.93
C MET A 124 13.68 -14.48 -63.65
N SER A 125 14.89 -14.23 -63.11
CA SER A 125 16.12 -14.76 -63.70
C SER A 125 16.16 -16.28 -63.67
N SER A 126 15.69 -16.89 -62.58
CA SER A 126 15.60 -18.35 -62.48
C SER A 126 14.62 -18.95 -63.49
N LEU A 127 13.51 -18.27 -63.78
CA LEU A 127 12.54 -18.66 -64.80
C LEU A 127 13.16 -18.57 -66.19
N VAL A 128 13.83 -17.45 -66.48
CA VAL A 128 14.54 -17.22 -67.74
C VAL A 128 15.61 -18.31 -67.98
N ASP A 129 16.37 -18.66 -66.95
CA ASP A 129 17.37 -19.73 -67.02
C ASP A 129 16.74 -21.11 -67.26
N GLN A 130 15.58 -21.39 -66.64
CA GLN A 130 14.83 -22.61 -66.88
C GLN A 130 14.32 -22.68 -68.32
N VAL A 131 13.74 -21.59 -68.85
CA VAL A 131 13.31 -21.52 -70.24
C VAL A 131 14.49 -21.75 -71.18
N LYS A 132 15.63 -21.10 -70.94
CA LYS A 132 16.85 -21.30 -71.76
C LYS A 132 17.33 -22.76 -71.74
N LYS A 133 17.29 -23.42 -70.59
CA LYS A 133 17.63 -24.84 -70.45
C LYS A 133 16.63 -25.76 -71.18
N GLU A 134 15.33 -25.45 -71.10
CA GLU A 134 14.28 -26.25 -71.75
C GLU A 134 14.31 -26.13 -73.28
N MET A 135 14.76 -25.00 -73.83
CA MET A 135 14.81 -24.78 -75.29
C MET A 135 16.05 -25.38 -75.96
N GLY A 136 17.20 -25.43 -75.29
CA GLY A 136 18.46 -25.92 -75.89
C GLY A 136 19.02 -24.99 -76.98
N GLU A 137 19.83 -25.53 -77.89
CA GLU A 137 20.39 -24.77 -79.02
C GLU A 137 19.40 -24.72 -80.20
N VAL A 138 18.87 -23.54 -80.48
CA VAL A 138 17.84 -23.30 -81.49
C VAL A 138 18.35 -22.27 -82.49
N SER A 139 17.98 -22.42 -83.76
CA SER A 139 18.35 -21.47 -84.82
C SER A 139 17.83 -20.06 -84.56
N SER A 140 18.62 -19.04 -84.92
CA SER A 140 18.35 -17.61 -84.66
C SER A 140 16.95 -17.16 -85.04
N ASP A 141 16.42 -17.71 -86.14
CA ASP A 141 15.14 -17.30 -86.72
C ASP A 141 13.92 -17.81 -85.93
N ASN A 142 14.09 -18.86 -85.11
CA ASN A 142 13.03 -19.43 -84.27
C ASN A 142 13.22 -19.12 -82.77
N LEU A 143 14.39 -18.62 -82.36
CA LEU A 143 14.73 -18.36 -80.96
C LEU A 143 13.65 -17.56 -80.22
N LEU A 144 13.18 -16.46 -80.81
CA LEU A 144 12.19 -15.58 -80.18
C LEU A 144 10.83 -16.26 -80.00
N LYS A 145 10.39 -17.06 -80.99
CA LYS A 145 9.11 -17.79 -80.93
C LYS A 145 9.15 -18.90 -79.88
N GLU A 146 10.26 -19.62 -79.80
CA GLU A 146 10.45 -20.63 -78.77
C GLU A 146 10.50 -19.98 -77.39
N TYR A 147 11.16 -18.82 -77.26
CA TYR A 147 11.27 -18.10 -75.99
C TYR A 147 9.90 -17.65 -75.48
N ILE A 148 9.07 -17.08 -76.37
CA ILE A 148 7.68 -16.72 -76.04
C ILE A 148 6.90 -17.98 -75.61
N LYS A 149 7.05 -19.10 -76.31
CA LYS A 149 6.37 -20.35 -75.96
C LYS A 149 6.82 -20.90 -74.61
N GLY A 150 8.11 -20.86 -74.31
CA GLY A 150 8.67 -21.31 -73.03
C GLY A 150 8.18 -20.45 -71.87
N VAL A 151 8.28 -19.13 -71.98
CA VAL A 151 7.78 -18.19 -70.96
C VAL A 151 6.27 -18.34 -70.78
N GLN A 152 5.50 -18.48 -71.88
CA GLN A 152 4.06 -18.71 -71.80
C GLN A 152 3.74 -20.03 -71.08
N GLY A 153 4.50 -21.10 -71.33
CA GLY A 153 4.36 -22.36 -70.62
C GLY A 153 4.62 -22.21 -69.11
N HIS A 154 5.66 -21.45 -68.71
CA HIS A 154 5.91 -21.15 -67.29
C HIS A 154 4.82 -20.27 -66.67
N LYS A 155 4.29 -19.29 -67.41
CA LYS A 155 3.13 -18.51 -66.98
C LYS A 155 1.94 -19.43 -66.67
N ASP A 156 1.63 -20.34 -67.58
CA ASP A 156 0.51 -21.27 -67.43
C ASP A 156 0.73 -22.23 -66.24
N LYS A 157 1.98 -22.68 -66.00
CA LYS A 157 2.36 -23.45 -64.80
C LYS A 157 2.10 -22.65 -63.51
N VAL A 158 2.57 -21.40 -63.43
CA VAL A 158 2.36 -20.53 -62.27
C VAL A 158 0.88 -20.23 -62.05
N GLN A 159 0.11 -19.99 -63.12
CA GLN A 159 -1.34 -19.83 -63.04
C GLN A 159 -2.06 -21.09 -62.56
N GLY A 160 -1.58 -22.28 -62.96
CA GLY A 160 -2.06 -23.57 -62.46
C GLY A 160 -1.86 -23.70 -60.96
N LEU A 161 -0.62 -23.45 -60.49
CA LEU A 161 -0.30 -23.45 -59.06
C LEU A 161 -1.13 -22.43 -58.27
N GLN A 162 -1.34 -21.23 -58.84
CA GLN A 162 -2.17 -20.20 -58.22
C GLN A 162 -3.64 -20.64 -58.06
N LYS A 163 -4.19 -21.39 -59.02
CA LYS A 163 -5.55 -21.94 -58.92
C LYS A 163 -5.64 -23.02 -57.83
N GLU A 164 -4.65 -23.91 -57.75
CA GLU A 164 -4.58 -24.93 -56.70
C GLU A 164 -4.44 -24.30 -55.31
N LEU A 165 -3.61 -23.25 -55.20
CA LEU A 165 -3.46 -22.46 -53.98
C LEU A 165 -4.80 -21.85 -53.56
N LEU A 166 -5.52 -21.20 -54.47
CA LEU A 166 -6.82 -20.60 -54.18
C LEU A 166 -7.87 -21.66 -53.77
N ALA A 167 -7.84 -22.84 -54.38
CA ALA A 167 -8.71 -23.94 -54.00
C ALA A 167 -8.43 -24.43 -52.57
N LYS A 168 -7.15 -24.64 -52.22
CA LYS A 168 -6.72 -25.03 -50.87
C LYS A 168 -7.03 -23.95 -49.83
N LEU A 169 -6.79 -22.68 -50.17
CA LEU A 169 -7.11 -21.55 -49.30
C LEU A 169 -8.62 -21.53 -49.00
N ALA A 170 -9.48 -21.66 -50.01
CA ALA A 170 -10.92 -21.69 -49.83
C ALA A 170 -11.39 -22.90 -48.99
N GLU A 171 -10.75 -24.05 -49.14
CA GLU A 171 -11.01 -25.24 -48.31
C GLU A 171 -10.66 -24.98 -46.83
N LEU A 172 -9.46 -24.48 -46.55
CA LEU A 172 -9.02 -24.18 -45.18
C LEU A 172 -9.83 -23.06 -44.51
N GLU A 173 -10.19 -22.00 -45.24
CA GLU A 173 -11.05 -20.94 -44.72
C GLU A 173 -12.48 -21.44 -44.44
N LYS A 174 -12.98 -22.37 -45.24
CA LYS A 174 -14.27 -23.03 -44.98
C LYS A 174 -14.19 -23.92 -43.75
N GLU A 175 -13.11 -24.67 -43.57
CA GLU A 175 -12.90 -25.44 -42.34
C GLU A 175 -12.81 -24.55 -41.10
N GLU A 176 -12.06 -23.45 -41.17
CA GLU A 176 -11.90 -22.52 -40.05
C GLU A 176 -13.23 -21.87 -39.66
N SER A 177 -14.00 -21.40 -40.65
CA SER A 177 -15.31 -20.80 -40.42
C SER A 177 -16.41 -21.80 -40.06
N SER A 178 -16.23 -23.09 -40.38
CA SER A 178 -17.20 -24.13 -40.03
C SER A 178 -17.29 -24.36 -38.53
N LYS A 179 -16.21 -24.13 -37.78
CA LYS A 179 -16.14 -24.43 -36.33
C LYS A 179 -16.30 -23.18 -35.50
N ILE A 180 -17.22 -23.21 -34.54
CA ILE A 180 -17.35 -22.15 -33.54
C ILE A 180 -16.38 -22.46 -32.41
N THR A 181 -15.42 -21.56 -32.20
CA THR A 181 -14.36 -21.68 -31.20
C THR A 181 -14.40 -20.52 -30.20
N SER A 182 -13.77 -20.66 -29.04
CA SER A 182 -13.63 -19.58 -28.05
C SER A 182 -13.09 -18.28 -28.67
N ASP A 183 -12.13 -18.39 -29.60
CA ASP A 183 -11.50 -17.25 -30.26
C ASP A 183 -12.48 -16.50 -31.19
N SER A 184 -13.49 -17.20 -31.70
CA SER A 184 -14.55 -16.59 -32.53
C SER A 184 -15.61 -15.85 -31.68
N ILE A 185 -15.61 -16.07 -30.36
CA ILE A 185 -16.50 -15.40 -29.41
C ILE A 185 -15.83 -14.11 -28.97
N HIS A 186 -16.51 -12.99 -29.19
CA HIS A 186 -16.05 -11.67 -28.80
C HIS A 186 -16.61 -11.30 -27.43
N THR A 187 -15.76 -10.69 -26.59
CA THR A 187 -16.19 -10.13 -25.31
C THR A 187 -17.03 -8.88 -25.55
N GLY A 188 -18.34 -8.94 -25.28
CA GLY A 188 -19.24 -7.81 -25.47
C GLY A 188 -19.14 -6.73 -24.38
N PHE A 189 -18.83 -7.14 -23.15
CA PHE A 189 -18.68 -6.25 -21.99
C PHE A 189 -17.73 -6.92 -20.99
N ASP A 190 -16.76 -6.16 -20.48
CA ASP A 190 -15.82 -6.60 -19.45
C ASP A 190 -15.65 -5.46 -18.44
N THR A 191 -16.03 -5.72 -17.19
CA THR A 191 -15.81 -4.79 -16.09
C THR A 191 -15.25 -5.54 -14.90
N SER A 192 -14.05 -5.14 -14.48
CA SER A 192 -13.50 -5.56 -13.20
C SER A 192 -13.77 -4.47 -12.16
N PHE A 193 -14.37 -4.87 -11.04
CA PHE A 193 -14.47 -4.02 -9.86
C PHE A 193 -13.65 -4.68 -8.74
N VAL A 194 -12.61 -4.00 -8.31
CA VAL A 194 -11.86 -4.36 -7.11
C VAL A 194 -12.25 -3.34 -6.06
N ALA A 195 -12.95 -3.78 -5.02
CA ALA A 195 -13.22 -2.96 -3.84
C ALA A 195 -11.88 -2.63 -3.17
N LYS A 196 -11.34 -1.46 -3.49
CA LYS A 196 -10.19 -0.88 -2.78
C LYS A 196 -10.77 -0.11 -1.59
N ASN A 197 -10.26 -0.38 -0.40
CA ASN A 197 -10.57 0.45 0.76
C ASN A 197 -10.11 1.88 0.43
N ASP A 198 -11.02 2.85 0.48
CA ASP A 198 -10.75 4.25 0.17
C ASP A 198 -9.63 4.79 1.05
N SER A 199 -8.48 5.07 0.43
CA SER A 199 -7.43 5.91 1.02
C SER A 199 -7.36 7.22 0.24
N LYS A 200 -8.25 8.16 0.58
CA LYS A 200 -8.10 9.62 0.37
C LYS A 200 -9.23 10.38 1.09
N GLY A 201 -8.98 11.50 1.78
CA GLY A 201 -7.73 12.24 1.83
C GLY A 201 -7.80 13.52 2.67
N LYS A 202 -6.74 14.34 2.55
CA LYS A 202 -6.74 15.77 2.92
C LYS A 202 -5.83 16.51 1.95
N GLY A 203 -6.38 17.57 1.35
CA GLY A 203 -5.70 18.49 0.43
C GLY A 203 -4.81 19.48 1.19
N THR A 204 -3.73 19.88 0.53
CA THR A 204 -2.75 20.88 0.95
C THR A 204 -3.29 22.30 0.88
N GLU A 205 -3.34 23.00 2.01
CA GLU A 205 -3.31 24.47 2.08
C GLU A 205 -2.25 24.95 3.08
N THR A 206 -1.52 25.98 2.67
CA THR A 206 -0.32 26.58 3.27
C THR A 206 -0.65 27.61 4.36
N LYS A 207 -0.10 27.47 5.58
CA LYS A 207 0.14 28.55 6.57
C LYS A 207 1.39 28.22 7.40
N LYS A 208 2.47 29.00 7.24
CA LYS A 208 2.95 30.11 8.10
C LYS A 208 3.26 29.69 9.54
N ALA A 209 4.56 29.69 9.84
CA ALA A 209 5.16 29.36 11.12
C ALA A 209 5.12 30.55 12.09
N GLU A 210 4.71 30.29 13.32
CA GLU A 210 5.17 30.98 14.53
C GLU A 210 5.52 29.90 15.55
N SER A 211 6.67 30.10 16.19
CA SER A 211 7.44 29.16 16.99
C SER A 211 7.00 29.14 18.44
N VAL A 212 6.81 27.95 19.01
CA VAL A 212 6.81 27.72 20.47
C VAL A 212 7.88 26.66 20.76
N GLU A 213 8.79 27.01 21.66
CA GLU A 213 9.96 26.24 22.08
C GLU A 213 9.55 25.10 23.03
N LEU A 214 10.02 23.88 22.74
CA LEU A 214 9.85 22.71 23.60
C LEU A 214 11.07 22.51 24.50
N LEU A 215 10.78 22.33 25.80
CA LEU A 215 11.68 21.81 26.82
C LEU A 215 11.93 20.31 26.58
N ASN A 216 13.03 20.01 25.87
CA ASN A 216 14.04 18.96 26.11
C ASN A 216 14.64 18.49 24.74
N PRO A 217 15.85 18.93 24.36
CA PRO A 217 16.32 18.87 22.96
C PRO A 217 17.08 17.59 22.55
N THR A 218 17.16 16.55 23.38
CA THR A 218 18.00 15.38 23.06
C THR A 218 17.27 14.06 23.17
N ALA A 219 16.44 13.76 22.16
CA ALA A 219 15.99 12.40 21.89
C ALA A 219 15.74 12.17 20.38
N VAL A 220 16.67 12.57 19.50
CA VAL A 220 16.66 12.11 18.09
C VAL A 220 18.07 12.05 17.48
N SER A 221 18.60 10.84 17.32
CA SER A 221 19.39 10.37 16.15
C SER A 221 19.78 8.90 16.34
N GLY A 222 19.30 7.92 15.55
CA GLY A 222 18.42 8.02 14.40
C GLY A 222 17.95 6.69 13.80
N SER A 223 17.00 6.86 12.86
CA SER A 223 16.60 6.04 11.68
C SER A 223 16.17 4.58 11.90
N SER A 224 14.98 4.09 11.51
CA SER A 224 14.01 4.56 10.50
C SER A 224 12.64 3.87 10.64
N SER A 225 11.61 4.60 10.18
CA SER A 225 10.32 4.16 9.65
C SER A 225 9.26 3.57 10.60
N GLN A 226 8.43 4.45 11.18
CA GLN A 226 6.98 4.46 10.94
C GLN A 226 6.39 5.75 11.55
N LYS A 227 5.77 6.57 10.70
CA LYS A 227 5.09 7.82 11.10
C LYS A 227 3.85 7.46 11.93
N ALA A 228 3.93 7.64 13.24
CA ALA A 228 2.76 7.88 14.07
C ALA A 228 2.30 9.32 13.82
N THR A 229 1.15 9.47 13.20
CA THR A 229 0.39 10.72 13.22
C THR A 229 -0.28 10.81 14.58
N ALA A 230 0.31 11.57 15.50
CA ALA A 230 -0.43 12.18 16.59
C ALA A 230 -1.26 13.31 15.97
N ASP A 231 -2.51 13.00 15.61
CA ASP A 231 -3.55 14.02 15.60
C ASP A 231 -3.84 14.30 17.08
N GLU A 232 -3.37 15.44 17.58
CA GLU A 232 -3.98 16.05 18.76
C GLU A 232 -5.36 16.54 18.32
N GLU A 233 -6.36 15.66 18.43
CA GLU A 233 -7.75 16.08 18.53
C GLU A 233 -7.84 16.99 19.75
N GLU A 234 -8.26 18.24 19.55
CA GLU A 234 -8.78 19.07 20.64
C GLU A 234 -9.73 18.20 21.49
N GLU A 235 -9.43 18.04 22.78
CA GLU A 235 -10.19 17.20 23.70
C GLU A 235 -11.62 17.74 23.87
N ASP A 236 -12.51 17.30 22.98
CA ASP A 236 -13.95 17.49 23.15
C ASP A 236 -14.46 16.49 24.22
N PRO A 237 -15.00 16.96 25.36
CA PRO A 237 -15.46 16.10 26.47
C PRO A 237 -16.59 15.11 26.10
N GLU A 238 -17.11 15.16 24.87
CA GLU A 238 -18.03 14.16 24.32
C GLU A 238 -17.34 12.89 23.81
N ASN A 239 -16.06 12.93 23.46
CA ASN A 239 -15.28 11.79 22.92
C ASN A 239 -14.98 10.71 24.00
N MET A 240 -15.17 11.05 25.29
CA MET A 240 -14.88 10.18 26.43
C MET A 240 -16.09 9.35 26.91
N LYS A 241 -17.27 9.53 26.32
CA LYS A 241 -18.53 8.87 26.76
C LYS A 241 -18.89 7.70 25.85
N ALA A 242 -19.41 6.62 26.43
CA ALA A 242 -19.95 5.50 25.66
C ALA A 242 -21.05 5.97 24.70
N SER A 243 -20.87 5.68 23.41
CA SER A 243 -21.87 5.89 22.37
C SER A 243 -23.16 5.14 22.69
N ASP A 244 -24.27 5.56 22.08
CA ASP A 244 -25.55 4.87 22.20
C ASP A 244 -25.46 3.40 21.71
N LEU A 245 -24.56 3.10 20.77
CA LEU A 245 -24.28 1.73 20.32
C LEU A 245 -23.55 0.92 21.40
N ALA A 246 -22.51 1.46 22.03
CA ALA A 246 -21.83 0.83 23.17
C ALA A 246 -22.80 0.57 24.33
N LYS A 247 -23.70 1.51 24.64
CA LYS A 247 -24.73 1.32 25.68
C LYS A 247 -25.75 0.23 25.32
N ARG A 248 -26.05 0.01 24.03
CA ARG A 248 -26.88 -1.12 23.59
C ARG A 248 -26.14 -2.44 23.72
N LEU A 249 -24.85 -2.49 23.37
CA LEU A 249 -24.01 -3.66 23.59
C LEU A 249 -23.91 -4.00 25.09
N ALA A 250 -23.75 -3.00 25.96
CA ALA A 250 -23.67 -3.17 27.42
C ALA A 250 -24.94 -3.78 28.05
N LYS A 251 -26.09 -3.75 27.36
CA LYS A 251 -27.34 -4.38 27.81
C LYS A 251 -27.40 -5.88 27.51
N ILE A 252 -26.56 -6.39 26.62
CA ILE A 252 -26.49 -7.81 26.29
C ILE A 252 -25.85 -8.55 27.48
N ASN A 253 -26.25 -9.80 27.71
CA ASN A 253 -25.67 -10.58 28.79
C ASN A 253 -24.23 -11.00 28.46
N ARG A 254 -23.30 -10.78 29.40
CA ARG A 254 -21.87 -11.18 29.29
C ARG A 254 -21.65 -12.65 28.88
N ASN A 255 -22.57 -13.55 29.21
CA ASN A 255 -22.44 -14.97 28.87
C ASN A 255 -23.07 -15.35 27.51
N ASP A 256 -23.83 -14.45 26.88
CA ASP A 256 -24.48 -14.72 25.60
C ASP A 256 -23.57 -14.34 24.43
N TYR A 257 -22.53 -15.14 24.22
CA TYR A 257 -21.58 -14.95 23.13
C TYR A 257 -22.23 -14.99 21.74
N ARG A 258 -23.40 -15.63 21.59
CA ARG A 258 -24.12 -15.67 20.32
C ARG A 258 -24.76 -14.32 20.02
N ALA A 259 -25.45 -13.73 21.00
CA ALA A 259 -26.03 -12.40 20.86
C ALA A 259 -24.94 -11.33 20.66
N LEU A 260 -23.81 -11.45 21.37
CA LEU A 260 -22.67 -10.53 21.22
C LEU A 260 -22.04 -10.63 19.83
N LEU A 261 -21.81 -11.84 19.32
CA LEU A 261 -21.29 -12.02 17.96
C LEU A 261 -22.24 -11.44 16.91
N GLN A 262 -23.55 -11.70 17.05
CA GLN A 262 -24.56 -11.16 16.14
C GLN A 262 -24.55 -9.63 16.15
N PHE A 263 -24.58 -9.01 17.33
CA PHE A 263 -24.58 -7.56 17.47
C PHE A 263 -23.33 -6.92 16.85
N ILE A 264 -22.14 -7.49 17.08
CA ILE A 264 -20.89 -7.00 16.49
C ILE A 264 -20.85 -7.21 14.97
N SER A 265 -21.44 -8.31 14.48
CA SER A 265 -21.54 -8.54 13.03
C SER A 265 -22.50 -7.58 12.33
N GLU A 266 -23.57 -7.16 13.00
CA GLU A 266 -24.53 -6.16 12.51
C GLU A 266 -23.98 -4.74 12.62
N HIS A 267 -23.10 -4.48 13.59
CA HIS A 267 -22.46 -3.18 13.85
C HIS A 267 -20.92 -3.28 13.92
N PRO A 268 -20.20 -3.45 12.78
CA PRO A 268 -18.74 -3.58 12.79
C PRO A 268 -18.00 -2.34 13.33
N GLU A 269 -18.66 -1.18 13.24
CA GLU A 269 -18.17 0.12 13.72
C GLU A 269 -17.90 0.15 15.23
N ILE A 270 -18.53 -0.73 16.01
CA ILE A 270 -18.35 -0.80 17.46
C ILE A 270 -16.97 -1.31 17.91
N VAL A 271 -16.16 -1.88 17.00
CA VAL A 271 -14.81 -2.38 17.30
C VAL A 271 -13.76 -1.25 17.27
N ALA A 272 -14.19 0.02 17.18
CA ALA A 272 -13.33 1.19 17.30
C ALA A 272 -12.79 1.36 18.74
N GLU A 273 -11.60 1.97 18.85
CA GLU A 273 -10.94 2.27 20.14
C GLU A 273 -11.77 3.19 21.04
N LYS A 274 -12.41 4.20 20.43
CA LYS A 274 -13.28 5.14 21.15
C LYS A 274 -14.42 4.42 21.89
N GLU A 275 -14.95 3.34 21.32
CA GLU A 275 -16.03 2.55 21.92
C GLU A 275 -15.53 1.62 23.03
N THR A 276 -14.30 1.09 22.91
CA THR A 276 -13.68 0.31 24.01
C THR A 276 -13.45 1.19 25.23
N ASP A 277 -12.91 2.39 25.02
CA ASP A 277 -12.57 3.31 26.09
C ASP A 277 -13.84 3.90 26.73
N GLY A 278 -14.83 4.28 25.90
CA GLY A 278 -16.13 4.71 26.37
C GLY A 278 -16.83 3.67 27.27
N LEU A 279 -16.73 2.38 26.96
CA LEU A 279 -17.26 1.31 27.81
C LEU A 279 -16.51 1.15 29.13
N LEU A 280 -15.18 1.38 29.15
CA LEU A 280 -14.40 1.34 30.39
C LEU A 280 -14.69 2.54 31.29
N VAL A 281 -14.89 3.73 30.71
CA VAL A 281 -15.34 4.93 31.44
C VAL A 281 -16.75 4.72 32.00
N GLU A 282 -17.67 4.18 31.21
CA GLU A 282 -19.02 3.82 31.67
C GLU A 282 -18.98 2.79 32.81
N ALA A 283 -18.05 1.82 32.75
CA ALA A 283 -17.84 0.86 33.82
C ALA A 283 -17.38 1.52 35.11
N PHE A 284 -16.44 2.49 35.02
CA PHE A 284 -15.96 3.26 36.15
C PHE A 284 -17.08 4.09 36.79
N ASN A 285 -17.83 4.84 35.99
CA ASN A 285 -18.97 5.65 36.45
C ASN A 285 -20.03 4.78 37.12
N SER A 286 -20.36 3.64 36.51
CA SER A 286 -21.35 2.69 37.04
C SER A 286 -20.90 2.05 38.36
N GLN A 287 -19.59 1.83 38.52
CA GLN A 287 -19.01 1.32 39.76
C GLN A 287 -19.10 2.36 40.89
N MET A 288 -18.87 3.65 40.58
CA MET A 288 -19.08 4.75 41.52
C MET A 288 -20.54 4.88 41.95
N GLU A 289 -21.49 4.63 41.05
CA GLU A 289 -22.93 4.59 41.33
C GLU A 289 -23.38 3.31 42.08
N GLY A 290 -22.47 2.37 42.37
CA GLY A 290 -22.78 1.12 43.05
C GLY A 290 -23.42 0.02 42.19
N LYS A 291 -23.47 0.20 40.86
CA LYS A 291 -24.02 -0.79 39.90
C LYS A 291 -22.96 -1.81 39.47
N GLU A 292 -22.50 -2.63 40.42
CA GLU A 292 -21.39 -3.58 40.21
C GLU A 292 -21.58 -4.54 39.02
N ASP A 293 -22.78 -5.14 38.87
CA ASP A 293 -23.02 -6.12 37.80
C ASP A 293 -22.98 -5.51 36.40
N TYR A 294 -23.46 -4.27 36.28
CA TYR A 294 -23.43 -3.52 35.02
C TYR A 294 -22.00 -3.07 34.70
N ALA A 295 -21.26 -2.59 35.71
CA ALA A 295 -19.84 -2.26 35.57
C ALA A 295 -19.02 -3.46 35.08
N ARG A 296 -19.22 -4.66 35.65
CA ARG A 296 -18.56 -5.89 35.14
C ARG A 296 -18.92 -6.22 33.70
N THR A 297 -20.16 -5.97 33.30
CA THR A 297 -20.62 -6.22 31.93
C THR A 297 -19.97 -5.24 30.95
N CYS A 298 -19.83 -3.98 31.33
CA CYS A 298 -19.15 -2.96 30.55
C CYS A 298 -17.65 -3.30 30.38
N VAL A 299 -16.94 -3.69 31.46
CA VAL A 299 -15.54 -4.16 31.39
C VAL A 299 -15.42 -5.39 30.48
N HIS A 300 -16.31 -6.36 30.63
CA HIS A 300 -16.32 -7.56 29.81
C HIS A 300 -16.46 -7.24 28.32
N HIS A 301 -17.41 -6.39 27.94
CA HIS A 301 -17.61 -6.01 26.54
C HIS A 301 -16.49 -5.11 26.00
N GLY A 302 -15.98 -4.17 26.81
CA GLY A 302 -14.84 -3.33 26.42
C GLY A 302 -13.59 -4.16 26.09
N LEU A 303 -13.23 -5.10 26.97
CA LEU A 303 -12.10 -6.00 26.72
C LEU A 303 -12.39 -6.97 25.56
N LEU A 304 -13.62 -7.45 25.41
CA LEU A 304 -14.00 -8.30 24.26
C LEU A 304 -13.73 -7.59 22.93
N LEU A 305 -14.12 -6.32 22.82
CA LEU A 305 -13.89 -5.50 21.63
C LEU A 305 -12.39 -5.24 21.42
N GLN A 306 -11.64 -4.94 22.49
CA GLN A 306 -10.18 -4.79 22.44
C GLN A 306 -9.50 -6.06 21.90
N TYR A 307 -9.93 -7.25 22.34
CA TYR A 307 -9.44 -8.51 21.82
C TYR A 307 -9.86 -8.75 20.37
N CYS A 308 -11.09 -8.46 19.99
CA CYS A 308 -11.52 -8.57 18.60
C CYS A 308 -10.67 -7.69 17.66
N ARG A 309 -10.27 -6.49 18.12
CA ARG A 309 -9.39 -5.57 17.41
C ARG A 309 -7.95 -6.09 17.29
N SER A 310 -7.38 -6.63 18.38
CA SER A 310 -5.99 -7.10 18.40
C SER A 310 -5.73 -8.35 17.55
N LEU A 311 -6.77 -9.15 17.24
CA LEU A 311 -6.66 -10.34 16.39
C LEU A 311 -6.72 -10.05 14.87
N GLY A 312 -6.89 -8.79 14.44
CA GLY A 312 -6.81 -8.38 13.03
C GLY A 312 -8.11 -8.55 12.23
N ARG A 313 -8.02 -8.64 10.89
CA ARG A 313 -9.16 -8.55 9.95
C ARG A 313 -10.24 -9.62 10.15
N ASP A 314 -9.87 -10.84 10.56
CA ASP A 314 -10.81 -11.92 10.93
C ASP A 314 -10.90 -12.10 12.46
N GLY A 315 -10.49 -11.09 13.22
CA GLY A 315 -10.28 -11.18 14.66
C GLY A 315 -11.55 -11.47 15.46
N ILE A 316 -12.70 -10.95 15.02
CA ILE A 316 -14.01 -11.18 15.65
C ILE A 316 -14.34 -12.68 15.61
N SER A 317 -14.42 -13.27 14.42
CA SER A 317 -14.75 -14.69 14.25
C SER A 317 -13.76 -15.61 14.97
N LEU A 318 -12.46 -15.26 14.93
CA LEU A 318 -11.41 -16.04 15.57
C LEU A 318 -11.48 -15.97 17.11
N PHE A 319 -11.74 -14.78 17.66
CA PHE A 319 -11.92 -14.59 19.10
C PHE A 319 -13.11 -15.40 19.62
N PHE A 320 -14.28 -15.24 19.00
CA PHE A 320 -15.48 -15.95 19.41
C PHE A 320 -15.33 -17.47 19.27
N LYS A 321 -14.68 -17.95 18.20
CA LYS A 321 -14.37 -19.39 18.06
C LYS A 321 -13.48 -19.89 19.19
N ARG A 322 -12.44 -19.13 19.57
CA ARG A 322 -11.49 -19.51 20.64
C ARG A 322 -12.13 -19.45 22.03
N ILE A 323 -13.02 -18.49 22.30
CA ILE A 323 -13.64 -18.34 23.62
C ILE A 323 -14.79 -19.31 23.86
N THR A 324 -15.50 -19.74 22.81
CA THR A 324 -16.60 -20.73 22.91
C THR A 324 -16.12 -22.18 22.84
N THR A 325 -14.87 -22.42 22.44
CA THR A 325 -14.28 -23.77 22.40
C THR A 325 -14.04 -24.26 23.83
N LYS A 326 -14.57 -25.45 24.15
CA LYS A 326 -14.40 -26.05 25.48
C LYS A 326 -12.92 -26.31 25.77
N ASP A 327 -12.48 -25.94 26.97
CA ASP A 327 -11.10 -26.11 27.49
C ASP A 327 -10.00 -25.34 26.74
N HIS A 328 -10.35 -24.31 25.96
CA HIS A 328 -9.37 -23.45 25.30
C HIS A 328 -8.77 -22.42 26.29
N GLN A 329 -7.44 -22.30 26.34
CA GLN A 329 -6.73 -21.39 27.25
C GLN A 329 -7.18 -19.92 27.14
N ALA A 330 -7.55 -19.48 25.92
CA ALA A 330 -8.06 -18.13 25.67
C ALA A 330 -9.29 -17.76 26.52
N SER A 331 -10.20 -18.70 26.81
CA SER A 331 -11.34 -18.39 27.68
C SER A 331 -10.93 -18.15 29.12
N THR A 332 -9.88 -18.83 29.61
CA THR A 332 -9.36 -18.63 30.96
C THR A 332 -8.61 -17.32 31.07
N LEU A 333 -7.73 -17.02 30.10
CA LEU A 333 -6.98 -15.76 30.03
C LEU A 333 -7.93 -14.56 29.99
N PHE A 334 -8.90 -14.58 29.06
CA PHE A 334 -9.86 -13.50 28.94
C PHE A 334 -10.68 -13.26 30.23
N ARG A 335 -11.14 -14.32 30.89
CA ARG A 335 -11.87 -14.19 32.17
C ARG A 335 -10.98 -13.61 33.27
N ASN A 336 -9.71 -14.00 33.31
CA ASN A 336 -8.76 -13.46 34.28
C ASN A 336 -8.53 -11.97 34.05
N ASP A 337 -8.34 -11.54 32.80
CA ASP A 337 -8.13 -10.14 32.46
C ASP A 337 -9.35 -9.27 32.77
N VAL A 338 -10.56 -9.78 32.50
CA VAL A 338 -11.81 -9.10 32.87
C VAL A 338 -11.91 -8.91 34.37
N ASN A 339 -11.58 -9.94 35.15
CA ASN A 339 -11.61 -9.85 36.61
C ASN A 339 -10.53 -8.89 37.14
N GLU A 340 -9.32 -8.95 36.60
CA GLU A 340 -8.22 -8.06 37.01
C GLU A 340 -8.54 -6.60 36.71
N THR A 341 -9.03 -6.32 35.50
CA THR A 341 -9.38 -4.97 35.07
C THR A 341 -10.55 -4.41 35.88
N TYR A 342 -11.58 -5.23 36.12
CA TYR A 342 -12.68 -4.85 36.99
C TYR A 342 -12.22 -4.58 38.44
N ASN A 343 -11.32 -5.40 38.98
CA ASN A 343 -10.78 -5.18 40.32
C ASN A 343 -9.99 -3.87 40.40
N LYS A 344 -9.19 -3.53 39.39
CA LYS A 344 -8.49 -2.23 39.30
C LYS A 344 -9.48 -1.07 39.30
N ILE A 345 -10.54 -1.15 38.50
CA ILE A 345 -11.61 -0.14 38.45
C ILE A 345 -12.32 -0.02 39.80
N LYS A 346 -12.62 -1.14 40.45
CA LYS A 346 -13.26 -1.17 41.77
C LYS A 346 -12.38 -0.55 42.85
N THR A 347 -11.08 -0.84 42.87
CA THR A 347 -10.14 -0.24 43.84
C THR A 347 -10.03 1.27 43.62
N ARG A 348 -9.81 1.71 42.37
CA ARG A 348 -9.73 3.14 42.05
C ARG A 348 -11.03 3.88 42.38
N ALA A 349 -12.18 3.31 42.04
CA ALA A 349 -13.48 3.90 42.38
C ALA A 349 -13.66 4.03 43.91
N ALA A 350 -13.20 3.03 44.68
CA ALA A 350 -13.26 3.08 46.14
C ALA A 350 -12.27 4.08 46.76
N GLU A 351 -11.12 4.31 46.13
CA GLU A 351 -10.15 5.35 46.53
C GLU A 351 -10.71 6.75 46.26
N LEU A 352 -11.21 7.00 45.04
CA LEU A 352 -11.85 8.28 44.71
C LEU A 352 -13.09 8.59 45.56
N ALA A 353 -13.88 7.56 45.91
CA ALA A 353 -15.01 7.74 46.82
C ALA A 353 -14.58 8.11 48.25
N LYS A 354 -13.37 7.70 48.68
CA LYS A 354 -12.80 8.10 49.98
C LYS A 354 -12.22 9.50 49.91
N ASP A 355 -11.51 9.84 48.84
CA ASP A 355 -10.94 11.18 48.64
C ASP A 355 -12.04 12.24 48.47
N GLY A 356 -13.10 11.94 47.71
CA GLY A 356 -14.27 12.81 47.55
C GLY A 356 -15.09 13.03 48.84
N SER A 357 -14.83 12.28 49.91
CA SER A 357 -15.42 12.51 51.24
C SER A 357 -14.52 13.33 52.18
N ALA A 358 -13.26 13.57 51.80
CA ALA A 358 -12.35 14.50 52.47
C ALA A 358 -12.35 15.90 51.83
N SER A 359 -12.91 16.05 50.62
CA SER A 359 -12.96 17.29 49.83
C SER A 359 -14.29 18.04 49.96
N ASN A 360 -14.66 18.41 51.19
CA ASN A 360 -15.81 19.29 51.43
C ASN A 360 -15.35 20.74 51.71
N ASP A 361 -14.43 21.25 50.88
CA ASP A 361 -14.10 22.67 50.79
C ASP A 361 -14.38 23.16 49.36
N PRO A 362 -15.29 24.12 49.15
CA PRO A 362 -15.70 24.56 47.84
C PRO A 362 -14.81 25.71 47.38
N ALA A 363 -13.76 25.44 46.62
CA ALA A 363 -13.28 26.26 45.51
C ALA A 363 -11.94 25.71 44.97
N GLY A 364 -11.96 25.18 43.76
CA GLY A 364 -10.76 25.00 42.94
C GLY A 364 -10.23 26.36 42.51
N VAL A 365 -9.49 27.03 43.38
CA VAL A 365 -8.61 28.15 43.03
C VAL A 365 -7.21 27.57 43.02
N GLU A 366 -6.54 27.62 41.87
CA GLU A 366 -5.11 27.33 41.76
C GLU A 366 -4.38 28.24 42.75
N GLN A 367 -3.50 27.70 43.59
CA GLN A 367 -2.78 28.47 44.61
C GLN A 367 -1.31 28.52 44.21
N ILE A 368 -0.72 29.71 44.17
CA ILE A 368 0.71 29.89 43.91
C ILE A 368 1.47 29.62 45.21
N GLN A 369 2.41 28.68 45.14
CA GLN A 369 3.29 28.33 46.26
C GLN A 369 4.76 28.47 45.83
N LEU A 370 5.54 29.21 46.62
CA LEU A 370 6.97 29.35 46.38
C LEU A 370 7.68 28.07 46.86
N HIS A 371 8.37 27.39 45.94
CA HIS A 371 9.27 26.27 46.23
C HIS A 371 10.58 26.46 45.45
N ALA A 372 11.68 26.02 46.03
CA ALA A 372 12.96 26.05 45.34
C ALA A 372 13.00 24.95 44.25
N VAL A 373 13.53 25.26 43.07
CA VAL A 373 13.58 24.31 41.94
C VAL A 373 14.57 23.17 42.23
N ASP A 374 15.63 23.45 42.99
CA ASP A 374 16.63 22.46 43.41
C ASP A 374 16.64 22.27 44.94
N PRO A 375 16.72 21.02 45.46
CA PRO A 375 16.72 20.74 46.90
C PRO A 375 17.87 21.40 47.69
N ASN A 376 18.93 21.82 47.00
CA ASN A 376 20.11 22.46 47.58
C ASN A 376 20.08 24.00 47.52
N THR A 377 19.04 24.59 46.92
CA THR A 377 18.88 26.04 46.85
C THR A 377 17.94 26.50 47.96
N LYS A 378 18.39 27.43 48.80
CA LYS A 378 17.56 27.97 49.88
C LYS A 378 17.15 29.38 49.49
N ILE A 379 15.84 29.60 49.38
CA ILE A 379 15.26 30.93 49.18
C ILE A 379 15.32 31.66 50.52
N THR A 380 16.06 32.76 50.58
CA THR A 380 16.11 33.66 51.74
C THR A 380 15.41 34.98 51.40
N ILE A 381 14.67 35.51 52.38
CA ILE A 381 13.94 36.77 52.24
C ILE A 381 14.77 37.85 52.92
N ASN A 382 15.23 38.85 52.17
CA ASN A 382 16.02 39.96 52.69
C ASN A 382 15.19 41.24 52.71
N ILE A 383 15.04 41.85 53.89
CA ILE A 383 14.22 43.06 54.05
C ILE A 383 15.13 44.30 53.98
N PRO A 384 14.85 45.28 53.12
CA PRO A 384 15.67 46.49 53.00
C PRO A 384 15.60 47.34 54.28
N ALA A 385 16.74 47.92 54.70
CA ALA A 385 16.85 48.73 55.92
C ALA A 385 16.07 50.05 55.83
N ALA A 386 15.57 50.55 56.96
CA ALA A 386 14.68 51.72 57.00
C ALA A 386 15.37 53.07 56.71
N GLU A 387 16.69 53.18 56.88
CA GLU A 387 17.45 54.41 56.59
C GLU A 387 18.75 54.09 55.83
N SER A 388 18.61 53.74 54.55
CA SER A 388 19.76 53.56 53.64
C SER A 388 19.87 54.70 52.63
N SER A 389 21.11 55.07 52.29
CA SER A 389 21.42 56.11 51.30
C SER A 389 21.56 55.60 49.87
N GLU A 390 21.42 54.29 49.66
CA GLU A 390 21.50 53.64 48.35
C GLU A 390 20.16 53.74 47.60
N PRO A 391 20.14 54.22 46.35
CA PRO A 391 18.90 54.44 45.60
C PRO A 391 18.08 53.16 45.38
N VAL A 392 18.76 52.01 45.26
CA VAL A 392 18.13 50.69 45.03
C VAL A 392 17.37 50.20 46.26
N GLU A 393 17.93 50.40 47.47
CA GLU A 393 17.26 49.97 48.72
C GLU A 393 16.09 50.89 49.09
N VAL A 394 16.15 52.17 48.73
CA VAL A 394 15.04 53.13 48.91
C VAL A 394 13.84 52.78 48.02
N GLU A 395 14.08 52.27 46.81
CA GLU A 395 13.02 51.80 45.90
C GLU A 395 12.43 50.47 46.37
N ALA A 396 13.26 49.52 46.78
CA ALA A 396 12.81 48.26 47.38
C ALA A 396 11.96 48.47 48.65
N ARG A 397 12.31 49.47 49.48
CA ARG A 397 11.54 49.82 50.69
C ARG A 397 10.15 50.38 50.36
N LYS A 398 10.03 51.20 49.31
CA LYS A 398 8.72 51.70 48.85
C LYS A 398 7.81 50.57 48.35
N ILE A 399 8.39 49.56 47.70
CA ILE A 399 7.68 48.35 47.26
C ILE A 399 7.23 47.54 48.47
N PHE A 400 8.09 47.33 49.47
CA PHE A 400 7.72 46.67 50.72
C PHE A 400 6.55 47.35 51.44
N GLU A 401 6.58 48.69 51.53
CA GLU A 401 5.51 49.49 52.15
C GLU A 401 4.19 49.49 51.35
N SER A 402 4.25 49.18 50.04
CA SER A 402 3.07 49.07 49.19
C SER A 402 2.27 47.78 49.41
N PHE A 403 2.87 46.76 50.01
CA PHE A 403 2.21 45.48 50.29
C PHE A 403 1.20 45.55 51.44
N SER A 404 0.31 44.55 51.53
CA SER A 404 -0.64 44.43 52.63
C SER A 404 0.08 44.21 53.97
N LYS A 405 -0.55 44.64 55.07
CA LYS A 405 0.04 44.46 56.41
C LYS A 405 0.27 43.00 56.77
N GLU A 406 -0.56 42.10 56.26
CA GLU A 406 -0.42 40.65 56.46
C GLU A 406 0.80 40.10 55.71
N LEU A 407 1.03 40.54 54.48
CA LEU A 407 2.21 40.15 53.70
C LEU A 407 3.50 40.76 54.28
N GLN A 408 3.47 42.02 54.72
CA GLN A 408 4.61 42.66 55.40
C GLN A 408 5.01 41.91 56.68
N GLN A 409 4.03 41.41 57.44
CA GLN A 409 4.29 40.58 58.63
C GLN A 409 4.90 39.23 58.26
N ALA A 410 4.37 38.56 57.24
CA ALA A 410 4.90 37.29 56.75
C ALA A 410 6.31 37.42 56.14
N LEU A 411 6.61 38.53 55.49
CA LEU A 411 7.97 38.82 55.02
C LEU A 411 8.91 39.15 56.20
N SER A 412 8.40 39.84 57.24
CA SER A 412 9.17 40.16 58.45
C SER A 412 9.53 38.96 59.33
N SER A 413 8.82 37.84 59.17
CA SER A 413 9.15 36.60 59.88
C SER A 413 10.22 35.76 59.17
N GLU A 414 10.67 36.19 57.99
CA GLU A 414 11.69 35.52 57.16
C GLU A 414 11.37 34.03 56.86
N SER A 415 10.10 33.64 57.03
CA SER A 415 9.63 32.25 56.90
C SER A 415 8.84 32.07 55.61
N LEU A 416 9.38 31.23 54.72
CA LEU A 416 8.72 30.86 53.46
C LEU A 416 7.32 30.26 53.68
N ASP A 417 7.13 29.53 54.78
CA ASP A 417 5.85 28.89 55.13
C ASP A 417 4.77 29.92 55.51
N GLU A 418 5.15 31.04 56.12
CA GLU A 418 4.22 32.11 56.46
C GLU A 418 3.87 32.95 55.24
N VAL A 419 4.84 33.19 54.35
CA VAL A 419 4.60 33.86 53.06
C VAL A 419 3.67 33.01 52.18
N ASN A 420 3.92 31.70 52.08
CA ASN A 420 3.08 30.77 51.32
C ASN A 420 1.63 30.70 51.86
N LYS A 421 1.42 30.85 53.18
CA LYS A 421 0.08 30.94 53.77
C LYS A 421 -0.68 32.21 53.38
N VAL A 422 0.03 33.31 53.13
CA VAL A 422 -0.59 34.57 52.70
C VAL A 422 -0.85 34.54 51.20
N LEU A 423 0.09 34.02 50.40
CA LEU A 423 -0.09 33.83 48.96
C LEU A 423 -1.23 32.85 48.63
N GLY A 424 -1.42 31.79 49.42
CA GLY A 424 -2.53 30.84 49.23
C GLY A 424 -3.92 31.37 49.59
N LYS A 425 -4.03 32.56 50.21
CA LYS A 425 -5.31 33.20 50.55
C LYS A 425 -5.78 34.24 49.53
N MET A 426 -4.92 34.62 48.59
CA MET A 426 -5.22 35.60 47.53
C MET A 426 -5.41 34.90 46.18
N SER A 427 -5.91 35.64 45.19
CA SER A 427 -6.11 35.10 43.83
C SER A 427 -4.78 34.88 43.11
N VAL A 428 -4.76 33.99 42.10
CA VAL A 428 -3.57 33.68 41.29
C VAL A 428 -2.94 34.95 40.71
N GLU A 429 -3.76 35.80 40.09
CA GLU A 429 -3.31 37.05 39.46
C GLU A 429 -2.67 38.00 40.48
N GLU A 430 -3.24 38.12 41.68
CA GLU A 430 -2.68 38.96 42.75
C GLU A 430 -1.40 38.37 43.35
N ALA A 431 -1.32 37.05 43.49
CA ALA A 431 -0.13 36.37 44.01
C ALA A 431 1.05 36.43 43.01
N GLU A 432 0.81 36.31 41.71
CA GLU A 432 1.82 36.52 40.66
C GLU A 432 2.40 37.94 40.70
N ASP A 433 1.51 38.94 40.75
CA ASP A 433 1.86 40.37 40.85
C ASP A 433 2.74 40.67 42.08
N VAL A 434 2.47 39.98 43.20
CA VAL A 434 3.24 40.13 44.44
C VAL A 434 4.60 39.43 44.34
N VAL A 435 4.66 38.23 43.74
CA VAL A 435 5.92 37.49 43.55
C VAL A 435 6.84 38.22 42.57
N GLU A 436 6.30 38.81 41.50
CA GLU A 436 7.07 39.62 40.55
C GLU A 436 7.70 40.85 41.25
N LYS A 437 6.90 41.60 42.02
CA LYS A 437 7.39 42.76 42.80
C LYS A 437 8.42 42.37 43.86
N LEU A 438 8.32 41.18 44.45
CA LEU A 438 9.31 40.64 45.38
C LEU A 438 10.64 40.28 44.69
N GLY A 439 10.59 39.82 43.44
CA GLY A 439 11.75 39.60 42.59
C GLY A 439 12.42 40.92 42.16
N GLU A 440 11.65 41.89 41.65
CA GLU A 440 12.16 43.19 41.19
C GLU A 440 12.82 44.00 42.31
N SER A 441 12.28 43.92 43.53
CA SER A 441 12.82 44.60 44.70
C SER A 441 14.06 43.92 45.30
N GLY A 442 14.49 42.77 44.76
CA GLY A 442 15.62 41.99 45.27
C GLY A 442 15.40 41.43 46.67
N MET A 443 14.14 41.36 47.14
CA MET A 443 13.79 40.85 48.47
C MET A 443 13.81 39.32 48.53
N LEU A 444 13.82 38.64 47.38
CA LEU A 444 14.01 37.19 47.27
C LEU A 444 15.42 36.91 46.74
N SER A 445 16.30 36.39 47.59
CA SER A 445 17.63 35.92 47.20
C SER A 445 17.69 34.40 47.14
N LEU A 446 18.26 33.89 46.06
CA LEU A 446 18.60 32.48 45.88
C LEU A 446 20.05 32.28 46.32
N GLU A 447 20.28 31.70 47.50
CA GLU A 447 21.63 31.31 47.90
C GLU A 447 21.88 29.85 47.50
N GLU A 448 22.92 29.63 46.70
CA GLU A 448 23.50 28.32 46.48
C GLU A 448 24.20 27.89 47.78
N GLY A 449 23.72 26.81 48.41
CA GLY A 449 24.33 26.28 49.63
C GLY A 449 25.76 25.82 49.35
N ILE A 450 26.76 26.60 49.76
CA ILE A 450 28.17 26.23 49.62
C ILE A 450 28.45 25.03 50.53
N VAL A 451 28.75 23.88 49.95
CA VAL A 451 29.11 22.66 50.70
C VAL A 451 30.57 22.76 51.15
N ASP A 452 30.81 22.88 52.47
CA ASP A 452 32.15 22.86 53.05
C ASP A 452 32.75 21.43 53.00
N ALA A 453 33.62 21.17 52.03
CA ALA A 453 34.27 19.89 51.81
C ALA A 453 35.30 19.48 52.89
N THR A 454 35.52 20.31 53.92
CA THR A 454 36.47 20.01 55.00
C THR A 454 35.88 19.24 56.18
N THR A 455 34.54 19.14 56.27
CA THR A 455 33.84 18.35 57.30
C THR A 455 33.43 16.96 56.81
N GLU A 456 33.34 15.98 57.71
CA GLU A 456 33.00 14.58 57.38
C GLU A 456 31.60 14.44 56.75
N GLU A 457 30.67 15.34 57.07
CA GLU A 457 29.34 15.38 56.47
C GLU A 457 29.35 15.98 55.06
N GLY A 458 30.21 16.96 54.79
CA GLY A 458 30.40 17.54 53.46
C GLY A 458 31.04 16.56 52.47
N ARG A 459 31.97 15.71 52.94
CA ARG A 459 32.57 14.65 52.13
C ARG A 459 31.57 13.56 51.75
N LYS A 460 30.67 13.18 52.66
CA LYS A 460 29.61 12.19 52.37
C LYS A 460 28.62 12.71 51.33
N LYS A 461 28.22 13.97 51.41
CA LYS A 461 27.34 14.58 50.40
C LYS A 461 28.01 14.69 49.03
N LEU A 462 29.31 15.02 48.99
CA LEU A 462 30.10 14.99 47.75
C LEU A 462 30.21 13.58 47.16
N GLU A 463 30.36 12.55 47.99
CA GLU A 463 30.45 11.15 47.56
C GLU A 463 29.10 10.61 47.06
N GLU A 464 27.97 11.03 47.64
CA GLU A 464 26.63 10.72 47.13
C GLU A 464 26.37 11.38 45.77
N ILE A 465 26.77 12.64 45.59
CA ILE A 465 26.65 13.35 44.31
C ILE A 465 27.53 12.70 43.23
N GLU A 466 28.78 12.30 43.57
CA GLU A 466 29.64 11.56 42.64
C GLU A 466 29.10 10.17 42.28
N ALA A 467 28.38 9.53 43.21
CA ALA A 467 27.77 8.21 43.01
C ALA A 467 26.52 8.26 42.11
N GLU A 468 25.75 9.34 42.16
CA GLU A 468 24.61 9.58 41.25
C GLU A 468 25.10 9.88 39.83
N SER A 469 26.11 10.73 39.66
CA SER A 469 26.71 10.99 38.34
C SER A 469 27.40 9.75 37.74
N LYS A 470 27.98 8.86 38.56
CA LYS A 470 28.52 7.56 38.09
C LYS A 470 27.44 6.53 37.75
N ARG A 471 26.22 6.64 38.31
CA ARG A 471 25.09 5.77 37.96
C ARG A 471 24.48 6.15 36.62
N GLU A 472 24.41 7.43 36.28
CA GLU A 472 24.01 7.89 34.94
C GLU A 472 24.99 7.42 33.86
N ASN A 473 26.31 7.57 34.08
CA ASN A 473 27.33 7.16 33.09
C ASN A 473 27.47 5.63 32.90
N ARG A 474 27.02 4.79 33.84
CA ARG A 474 27.15 3.32 33.74
C ARG A 474 25.99 2.63 33.01
N ILE A 475 24.91 3.36 32.74
CA ILE A 475 23.74 2.85 32.00
C ILE A 475 23.94 2.99 30.48
N GLU A 476 24.86 3.85 30.02
CA GLU A 476 25.13 4.10 28.60
C GLU A 476 26.13 3.12 27.93
N GLU A 477 26.91 2.31 28.69
CA GLU A 477 28.05 1.54 28.14
C GLU A 477 27.84 0.01 27.99
N VAL A 478 26.62 -0.52 28.18
CA VAL A 478 26.32 -1.95 27.96
C VAL A 478 25.28 -2.11 26.83
N GLY A 479 25.71 -1.81 25.60
CA GLY A 479 24.99 -2.07 24.36
C GLY A 479 25.82 -2.94 23.40
N GLU A 480 25.32 -4.15 23.16
CA GLU A 480 25.66 -5.13 22.09
C GLU A 480 27.02 -5.86 22.09
N PRO A 481 26.96 -7.19 21.91
CA PRO A 481 27.75 -7.78 20.83
C PRO A 481 26.87 -8.58 19.85
N GLY A 482 27.17 -8.36 18.58
CA GLY A 482 26.57 -9.01 17.41
C GLY A 482 26.86 -10.51 17.33
N GLY A 483 26.05 -11.18 16.52
CA GLY A 483 26.06 -12.63 16.34
C GLY A 483 27.14 -13.15 15.40
N ASP A 484 27.26 -14.48 15.39
CA ASP A 484 27.55 -15.23 14.17
C ASP A 484 26.99 -16.66 14.26
N ILE A 485 26.62 -17.16 13.08
CA ILE A 485 25.95 -18.42 12.79
C ILE A 485 27.02 -19.51 12.65
N THR A 486 26.75 -20.76 13.09
CA THR A 486 26.86 -22.01 12.29
C THR A 486 26.95 -23.32 13.13
N GLU A 487 26.32 -24.36 12.54
CA GLU A 487 26.64 -25.80 12.60
C GLU A 487 26.08 -26.72 13.72
N LEU A 488 25.19 -27.62 13.25
CA LEU A 488 25.15 -29.09 13.47
C LEU A 488 25.06 -29.64 14.90
N ASP A 489 23.86 -30.05 15.33
CA ASP A 489 23.40 -31.46 15.36
C ASP A 489 21.89 -31.54 15.69
#